data_AF-W7WLK7-F1
#
_entry.id   AF-W7WLK7-F1
#
_cell.length_a   1.000
_cell.length_b   1.000
_cell.length_c   1.000
_cell.angle_alpha   90.00
_cell.angle_beta   90.00
_cell.angle_gamma   90.00
#
_symmetry.space_group_name_H-M   'P 1'
#
loop_
_entity.id
_entity.type
_entity.pdbx_description
1 polymer ?
#
loop_
_entity_poly.entity_id
_entity_poly.type
_entity_poly.pdbx_seq_one_letter_code
_entity_poly.pdbx_strand_id
1 'polypeptide(L)'
;MPSDLGFAGFRLNFHTDLERDISAFLGASYFRAVGGEWQYGLSARGLAVDTGLPRPEEFPNFVAFWLEKPARQSSSITVYALLDSPSIAGPTVSSSRRATRR
;
A
#
# COMPACT_ATOMS: atom_id res chain seq x y z
N MET A 1 1.39 9.46 -26.22
CA MET A 1 1.61 8.62 -25.02
C MET A 1 1.71 7.17 -25.49
N PRO A 2 2.61 6.34 -24.92
CA PRO A 2 2.68 4.91 -25.24
C PRO A 2 1.34 4.21 -24.99
N SER A 3 1.04 3.16 -25.77
CA SER A 3 -0.25 2.44 -25.71
C SER A 3 -0.31 1.39 -24.61
N ASP A 4 0.83 1.10 -23.98
CA ASP A 4 1.09 0.06 -22.99
C ASP A 4 1.27 0.61 -21.56
N LEU A 5 0.76 1.83 -21.31
CA LEU A 5 0.80 2.42 -19.98
C LEU A 5 -0.13 1.66 -19.01
N GLY A 6 0.46 1.12 -17.94
CA GLY A 6 -0.26 0.55 -16.81
C GLY A 6 -0.56 1.58 -15.70
N PHE A 7 -1.08 1.08 -14.57
CA PHE A 7 -1.28 1.89 -13.37
C PHE A 7 0.03 2.02 -12.59
N ALA A 8 0.39 3.24 -12.17
CA ALA A 8 1.54 3.47 -11.29
C ALA A 8 1.27 3.05 -9.83
N GLY A 9 -0.01 2.96 -9.45
CA GLY A 9 -0.47 2.67 -8.09
C GLY A 9 -1.97 2.87 -7.97
N PHE A 10 -2.48 2.80 -6.74
CA PHE A 10 -3.89 3.04 -6.44
C PHE A 10 -4.08 3.62 -5.04
N ARG A 11 -5.26 4.19 -4.82
CA ARG A 11 -5.71 4.64 -3.50
C ARG A 11 -7.01 3.94 -3.11
N LEU A 12 -7.21 3.78 -1.81
CA LEU A 12 -8.41 3.23 -1.24
C LEU A 12 -9.24 4.38 -0.67
N ASN A 13 -10.52 4.42 -1.05
CA ASN A 13 -11.50 5.37 -0.51
C ASN A 13 -12.53 4.61 0.31
N PHE A 14 -13.25 5.32 1.18
CA PHE A 14 -14.42 4.76 1.82
C PHE A 14 -15.64 4.98 0.92
N HIS A 15 -16.59 4.04 0.89
CA HIS A 15 -17.70 4.09 -0.07
C HIS A 15 -18.61 5.33 0.08
N THR A 16 -18.57 6.03 1.21
CA THR A 16 -19.30 7.28 1.46
C THR A 16 -18.43 8.54 1.30
N ASP A 17 -17.14 8.41 1.01
CA ASP A 17 -16.21 9.53 0.84
C ASP A 17 -15.17 9.17 -0.23
N LEU A 18 -15.46 9.58 -1.47
CA LEU A 18 -14.61 9.33 -2.64
C LEU A 18 -13.57 10.43 -2.87
N GLU A 19 -13.66 11.55 -2.14
CA GLU A 19 -12.70 12.65 -2.23
C GLU A 19 -11.48 12.36 -1.36
N ARG A 20 -11.70 11.87 -0.14
CA ARG A 20 -10.63 11.57 0.83
C ARG A 20 -10.28 10.09 0.81
N ASP A 21 -9.02 9.79 0.54
CA ASP A 21 -8.51 8.43 0.61
C ASP A 21 -8.09 8.05 2.03
N ILE A 22 -8.20 6.74 2.32
CA ILE A 22 -7.76 6.16 3.59
C ILE A 22 -6.34 5.59 3.51
N SER A 23 -5.90 5.24 2.29
CA SER A 23 -4.56 4.73 2.03
C SER A 23 -4.20 4.86 0.56
N ALA A 24 -2.91 5.08 0.27
CA ALA A 24 -2.37 5.12 -1.08
C ALA A 24 -1.11 4.25 -1.19
N PHE A 25 -1.03 3.50 -2.27
CA PHE A 25 0.10 2.63 -2.65
C PHE A 25 0.72 3.19 -3.93
N LEU A 26 1.97 3.65 -3.85
CA LEU A 26 2.66 4.27 -4.98
C LEU A 26 4.17 4.31 -4.72
N GLY A 27 4.94 3.82 -5.70
CA GLY A 27 6.40 3.86 -5.69
C GLY A 27 7.03 2.76 -4.82
N ALA A 28 7.91 1.95 -5.42
CA ALA A 28 8.54 0.79 -4.79
C ALA A 28 7.56 -0.01 -3.92
N SER A 29 7.92 -0.30 -2.67
CA SER A 29 7.05 -0.96 -1.68
C SER A 29 6.43 0.01 -0.67
N TYR A 30 6.31 1.29 -1.03
CA TYR A 30 5.78 2.30 -0.12
C TYR A 30 4.26 2.36 -0.16
N PHE A 31 3.70 2.64 1.01
CA PHE A 31 2.31 3.04 1.13
C PHE A 31 2.13 4.04 2.27
N ARG A 32 1.05 4.80 2.22
CA ARG A 32 0.61 5.68 3.30
C ARG A 32 -0.80 5.33 3.71
N ALA A 33 -1.13 5.60 4.95
CA ALA A 33 -2.49 5.51 5.46
C ALA A 33 -2.78 6.71 6.37
N VAL A 34 -4.05 7.07 6.48
CA VAL A 34 -4.51 8.14 7.38
C VAL A 34 -5.01 7.53 8.69
N GLY A 35 -4.81 8.27 9.79
CA GLY A 35 -5.40 7.98 11.09
C GLY A 35 -6.77 8.65 11.27
N GLY A 36 -7.26 8.72 12.50
CA GLY A 36 -8.55 9.34 12.84
C GLY A 36 -8.66 10.84 12.52
N GLU A 37 -7.54 11.51 12.25
CA GLU A 37 -7.48 12.93 11.89
C GLU A 37 -7.47 13.18 10.36
N TRP A 38 -7.55 12.13 9.54
CA TRP A 38 -7.56 12.23 8.07
C TRP A 38 -6.34 12.91 7.44
N GLN A 39 -5.26 13.05 8.21
CA GLN A 39 -3.98 13.53 7.71
C GLN A 39 -3.10 12.33 7.36
N TYR A 40 -2.40 12.43 6.22
CA TYR A 40 -1.34 11.48 5.91
C TYR A 40 -0.23 11.57 6.95
N GLY A 41 0.07 10.43 7.59
CA GLY A 41 1.24 10.27 8.43
C GLY A 41 2.49 9.94 7.61
N LEU A 42 3.46 9.33 8.29
CA LEU A 42 4.66 8.79 7.65
C LEU A 42 4.32 7.70 6.63
N SER A 43 5.14 7.58 5.58
CA SER A 43 5.11 6.40 4.72
C SER A 43 5.59 5.17 5.48
N ALA A 44 4.93 4.04 5.25
CA ALA A 44 5.45 2.72 5.57
C ALA A 44 6.07 2.09 4.30
N ARG A 45 6.91 1.07 4.49
CA ARG A 45 7.44 0.20 3.43
C ARG A 45 7.03 -1.22 3.70
N GLY A 46 6.71 -1.98 2.65
CA GLY A 46 6.46 -3.42 2.75
C GLY A 46 7.69 -4.19 3.20
N LEU A 47 8.87 -3.78 2.72
CA LEU A 47 10.16 -4.34 3.14
C LEU A 47 11.28 -3.31 2.94
N ALA A 48 12.24 -3.31 3.85
CA ALA A 48 13.47 -2.52 3.76
C ALA A 48 14.66 -3.49 3.87
N VAL A 49 15.61 -3.38 2.94
CA VAL A 49 16.76 -4.28 2.86
C VAL A 49 18.01 -3.42 2.82
N ASP A 50 18.94 -3.70 3.73
CA ASP A 50 20.25 -3.04 3.81
C ASP A 50 20.22 -1.52 4.07
N THR A 51 19.10 -1.00 4.58
CA THR A 51 18.96 0.40 4.96
C THR A 51 20.00 0.81 6.01
N GLY A 52 20.79 1.84 5.70
CA GLY A 52 21.77 2.43 6.62
C GLY A 52 23.07 1.64 6.79
N LEU A 53 23.33 0.64 5.96
CA LEU A 53 24.57 -0.13 5.97
C LEU A 53 25.64 0.47 5.04
N PRO A 54 26.94 0.12 5.18
CA PRO A 54 28.00 0.53 4.24
C PRO A 54 27.96 -0.25 2.92
N ARG A 55 26.75 -0.61 2.45
CA ARG A 55 26.49 -1.25 1.15
C ARG A 55 25.19 -0.67 0.58
N PRO A 56 24.94 -0.81 -0.74
CA PRO A 56 23.75 -0.22 -1.35
C PRO A 56 22.45 -0.74 -0.71
N GLU A 57 21.52 0.17 -0.41
CA GLU A 57 20.17 -0.16 0.03
C GLU A 57 19.35 -0.71 -1.14
N GLU A 58 18.61 -1.79 -0.91
CA GLU A 58 17.65 -2.30 -1.88
C GLU A 58 16.25 -1.78 -1.58
N PHE A 59 15.52 -1.44 -2.65
CA PHE A 59 14.14 -0.96 -2.59
C PHE A 59 13.22 -1.95 -3.30
N PRO A 60 12.66 -2.95 -2.58
CA PRO A 60 11.69 -3.88 -3.15
C PRO A 60 10.48 -3.16 -3.74
N ASN A 61 9.94 -3.65 -4.84
CA ASN A 61 8.76 -3.11 -5.53
C ASN A 61 7.51 -3.94 -5.24
N PHE A 62 6.36 -3.28 -5.07
CA PHE A 62 5.09 -3.96 -5.29
C PHE A 62 4.83 -4.08 -6.79
N VAL A 63 4.78 -5.30 -7.31
CA VAL A 63 4.61 -5.56 -8.76
C VAL A 63 3.23 -6.08 -9.12
N ALA A 64 2.47 -6.58 -8.16
CA ALA A 64 1.10 -7.02 -8.35
C ALA A 64 0.29 -6.87 -7.06
N PHE A 65 -1.02 -6.65 -7.21
CA PHE A 65 -1.95 -6.50 -6.10
C PHE A 65 -3.21 -7.33 -6.31
N TRP A 66 -3.74 -7.88 -5.23
CA TRP A 66 -5.06 -8.51 -5.19
C TRP A 66 -5.85 -7.91 -4.03
N LEU A 67 -7.02 -7.35 -4.35
CA LEU A 67 -7.90 -6.73 -3.38
C LEU A 67 -9.03 -7.70 -3.09
N GLU A 68 -9.13 -8.15 -1.84
CA GLU A 68 -10.26 -8.96 -1.41
C GLU A 68 -11.50 -8.09 -1.30
N LYS A 69 -12.58 -8.49 -1.98
CA LYS A 69 -13.84 -7.76 -1.88
C LYS A 69 -14.37 -7.87 -0.43
N PRO A 70 -14.49 -6.75 0.30
CA PRO A 70 -14.97 -6.81 1.67
C PRO A 70 -16.44 -7.25 1.73
N ALA A 71 -16.79 -7.99 2.78
CA ALA A 71 -18.19 -8.27 3.09
C ALA A 71 -18.97 -6.95 3.29
N ARG A 72 -20.28 -6.94 3.00
CA ARG A 72 -21.11 -5.71 3.02
C ARG A 72 -21.05 -4.91 4.33
N GLN A 73 -20.76 -5.56 5.46
CA GLN A 73 -20.72 -4.96 6.79
C GLN A 73 -19.29 -4.88 7.35
N SER A 74 -18.28 -5.21 6.54
CA SER A 74 -16.88 -5.18 6.98
C SER A 74 -16.39 -3.74 7.16
N SER A 75 -15.65 -3.49 8.24
CA SER A 75 -14.94 -2.23 8.48
C SER A 75 -13.48 -2.25 7.97
N SER A 76 -13.08 -3.31 7.27
CA SER A 76 -11.72 -3.53 6.79
C SER A 76 -11.69 -4.12 5.38
N ILE A 77 -10.59 -3.87 4.69
CA ILE A 77 -10.26 -4.48 3.40
C ILE A 77 -8.86 -5.11 3.50
N THR A 78 -8.70 -6.28 2.88
CA THR A 78 -7.41 -6.97 2.78
C THR A 78 -6.84 -6.74 1.40
N VAL A 79 -5.58 -6.31 1.36
CA VAL A 79 -4.80 -6.11 0.14
C VAL A 79 -3.58 -7.03 0.20
N TYR A 80 -3.50 -7.93 -0.76
CA TYR A 80 -2.31 -8.74 -0.98
C TYR A 80 -1.43 -8.04 -2.00
N ALA A 81 -0.12 -8.03 -1.76
CA ALA A 81 0.85 -7.47 -2.68
C ALA A 81 2.00 -8.46 -2.91
N LEU A 82 2.43 -8.61 -4.16
CA LEU A 82 3.65 -9.34 -4.50
C LEU A 82 4.83 -8.37 -4.45
N LEU A 83 5.82 -8.69 -3.61
CA LEU A 83 7.09 -7.98 -3.56
C LEU A 83 8.12 -8.65 -4.46
N ASP A 84 8.86 -7.83 -5.19
CA ASP A 84 9.98 -8.25 -6.03
C ASP A 84 11.19 -7.31 -5.84
N SER A 85 12.36 -7.91 -5.59
CA SER A 85 13.66 -7.23 -5.48
C SER A 85 14.77 -8.16 -5.96
N PRO A 86 15.98 -7.63 -6.25
CA PRO A 86 17.12 -8.46 -6.67
C PRO A 86 17.43 -9.63 -5.72
N SER A 87 17.28 -9.41 -4.41
CA SER A 87 17.63 -10.41 -3.39
C SER A 87 16.43 -11.16 -2.80
N ILE A 88 15.20 -10.67 -2.98
CA ILE A 88 13.98 -11.22 -2.33
C ILE A 88 12.79 -11.17 -3.28
N ALA A 89 12.12 -12.31 -3.45
CA ALA A 89 10.78 -12.40 -4.03
C ALA A 89 9.83 -13.10 -3.04
N GLY A 90 8.67 -12.50 -2.75
CA GLY A 90 7.72 -13.11 -1.80
C GLY A 90 6.41 -12.34 -1.61
N PRO A 91 5.35 -13.01 -1.13
CA PRO A 91 4.06 -12.38 -0.87
C PRO A 91 4.09 -11.52 0.41
N THR A 92 3.38 -10.39 0.40
CA THR A 92 3.13 -9.56 1.58
C THR A 92 1.63 -9.29 1.72
N VAL A 93 1.14 -9.30 2.97
CA VAL A 93 -0.27 -9.02 3.30
C VAL A 93 -0.36 -7.68 4.01
N SER A 94 -1.21 -6.79 3.51
CA SER A 94 -1.56 -5.53 4.16
C SER A 94 -3.06 -5.50 4.46
N SER A 95 -3.43 -5.24 5.70
CA SER A 95 -4.83 -5.04 6.11
C SER A 95 -5.03 -3.59 6.55
N SER A 96 -5.99 -2.90 5.96
CA SER A 96 -6.39 -1.56 6.41
C SER A 96 -7.76 -1.61 7.10
N ARG A 97 -7.86 -0.94 8.25
CA ARG A 97 -9.09 -0.83 9.03
C ARG A 97 -9.34 0.63 9.37
N ARG A 98 -10.56 1.11 9.16
CA ARG A 98 -10.93 2.47 9.56
C ARG A 98 -10.94 2.55 11.10
N ALA A 99 -10.12 3.42 11.67
CA ALA A 99 -10.20 3.74 13.08
C ALA A 99 -11.45 4.60 13.33
N THR A 100 -12.45 4.02 14.00
CA THR A 100 -13.57 4.80 14.56
C THR A 100 -13.08 5.56 15.78
N ARG A 101 -13.18 6.90 15.74
CA ARG A 101 -13.05 7.76 16.92
C ARG A 101 -14.08 7.30 17.97
N ARG A 102 -13.63 7.06 19.21
CA ARG A 102 -14.50 7.20 20.38
C ARG A 102 -14.61 8.68 20.71
#